data_AF-X1G0N3-F1
#
_entry.id   AF-X1G0N3-F1
#
_cell.length_a   1.000
_cell.length_b   1.000
_cell.length_c   1.000
_cell.angle_alpha   90.00
_cell.angle_beta   90.00
_cell.angle_gamma   90.00
#
_symmetry.space_group_name_H-M   'P 1'
#
loop_
_entity.id
_entity.type
_entity.pdbx_description
1 polymer ?
#
loop_
_entity_poly.entity_id
_entity_poly.type
_entity_poly.pdbx_seq_one_letter_code
_entity_poly.pdbx_strand_id
1 'polypeptide(L)'
;MNNQIKKPLIVAIVGKGGVGKTIITTLIAKAISISYNYKLLLIDADPTHPHLSKMVNLLPEKSLEMVRAELIDRTINKKKDIRTLAENIDFEVYSAIKESKDFSLFSIGQPEGPGCFCPSNALLRKVIESISSDFDVV
;
A
#
# COMPACT_ATOMS: atom_id res chain seq x y z
N MET A 1 19.21 -26.26 -0.84
CA MET A 1 18.03 -25.54 -0.31
C MET A 1 17.51 -24.66 -1.44
N ASN A 2 16.42 -25.07 -2.08
CA ASN A 2 15.82 -24.32 -3.20
C ASN A 2 15.18 -23.04 -2.65
N ASN A 3 15.89 -21.92 -2.76
CA ASN A 3 15.32 -20.61 -2.52
C ASN A 3 14.51 -20.20 -3.75
N GLN A 4 13.38 -20.87 -3.99
CA GLN A 4 12.39 -20.35 -4.94
C GLN A 4 11.76 -19.14 -4.27
N ILE A 5 11.90 -17.96 -4.90
CA ILE A 5 11.18 -16.76 -4.52
C ILE A 5 9.69 -17.10 -4.65
N LYS A 6 9.03 -17.38 -3.52
CA LYS A 6 7.61 -17.69 -3.47
C LYS A 6 6.88 -16.43 -3.91
N LYS A 7 6.26 -16.45 -5.09
CA LYS A 7 5.46 -15.31 -5.55
C LYS A 7 4.25 -15.15 -4.63
N PRO A 8 3.92 -13.92 -4.20
CA PRO A 8 2.72 -13.66 -3.41
C PRO A 8 1.47 -14.02 -4.21
N LEU A 9 0.42 -14.49 -3.52
CA LEU A 9 -0.92 -14.58 -4.10
C LEU A 9 -1.55 -13.18 -4.07
N ILE A 10 -1.79 -12.59 -5.24
CA ILE A 10 -2.40 -11.26 -5.35
C ILE A 10 -3.87 -11.38 -5.70
N VAL A 11 -4.75 -10.79 -4.89
CA VAL A 11 -6.20 -10.81 -5.05
C VAL A 11 -6.75 -9.40 -5.22
N ALA A 12 -7.18 -9.07 -6.45
CA ALA A 12 -7.82 -7.79 -6.73
C ALA A 12 -9.36 -7.90 -6.62
N ILE A 13 -9.97 -7.16 -5.70
CA ILE A 13 -11.43 -7.11 -5.52
C ILE A 13 -11.98 -5.87 -6.26
N VAL A 14 -12.67 -6.11 -7.37
CA VAL A 14 -13.19 -5.06 -8.27
C VAL A 14 -14.72 -5.07 -8.35
N GLY A 15 -15.32 -3.93 -8.68
CA GLY A 15 -16.78 -3.79 -8.79
C GLY A 15 -17.28 -2.36 -8.60
N LYS A 16 -18.58 -2.14 -8.85
CA LYS A 16 -19.23 -0.82 -8.77
C LYS A 16 -19.22 -0.25 -7.34
N GLY A 17 -19.47 1.06 -7.19
CA GLY A 17 -19.62 1.69 -5.87
C GLY A 17 -20.76 1.06 -5.08
N GLY A 18 -20.58 0.90 -3.76
CA GLY A 18 -21.64 0.41 -2.86
C GLY A 18 -21.92 -1.11 -2.88
N VAL A 19 -21.29 -1.91 -3.74
CA VAL A 19 -21.55 -3.38 -3.82
C VAL A 19 -20.94 -4.20 -2.67
N GLY A 20 -20.41 -3.55 -1.63
CA GLY A 20 -19.85 -4.24 -0.45
C GLY A 20 -18.42 -4.77 -0.62
N LYS A 21 -17.63 -4.30 -1.60
CA LYS A 21 -16.25 -4.75 -1.83
C LYS A 21 -15.41 -4.74 -0.55
N THR A 22 -15.38 -3.62 0.17
CA THR A 22 -14.60 -3.47 1.40
C THR A 22 -15.03 -4.44 2.50
N ILE A 23 -16.33 -4.76 2.57
CA ILE A 23 -16.87 -5.73 3.54
C ILE A 23 -16.34 -7.11 3.18
N ILE A 24 -16.45 -7.51 1.91
CA ILE A 24 -15.94 -8.80 1.42
C ILE A 24 -14.43 -8.89 1.63
N THR A 25 -13.66 -7.84 1.30
CA THR A 25 -12.22 -7.75 1.57
C THR A 25 -11.91 -7.99 3.04
N THR A 26 -12.62 -7.32 3.95
CA THR A 26 -12.43 -7.46 5.40
C THR A 26 -12.72 -8.87 5.88
N LEU A 27 -13.80 -9.50 5.39
CA LEU A 27 -14.17 -10.86 5.76
C LEU A 27 -13.16 -11.89 5.27
N ILE A 28 -12.68 -11.74 4.03
CA ILE A 28 -11.64 -12.60 3.45
C ILE A 28 -10.35 -12.46 4.27
N ALA A 29 -9.93 -11.23 4.56
CA ALA A 29 -8.73 -10.95 5.33
C ALA A 29 -8.75 -11.62 6.71
N LYS A 30 -9.87 -11.46 7.44
CA LYS A 30 -10.07 -12.11 8.75
C LYS A 30 -10.10 -13.63 8.64
N ALA A 31 -10.76 -14.18 7.63
CA ALA A 31 -10.82 -15.63 7.43
C ALA A 31 -9.42 -16.21 7.17
N ILE A 32 -8.61 -15.52 6.36
CA ILE A 32 -7.22 -15.90 6.08
C ILE A 32 -6.37 -15.82 7.35
N SER A 33 -6.42 -14.70 8.08
CA SER A 33 -5.59 -14.49 9.28
C SER A 33 -5.88 -15.48 10.40
N ILE A 34 -7.13 -15.94 10.52
CA ILE A 34 -7.52 -16.97 11.50
C ILE A 34 -7.10 -18.37 11.05
N SER A 35 -7.17 -18.65 9.74
CA SER A 35 -6.98 -20.01 9.21
C SER A 35 -5.52 -20.34 8.89
N TYR A 36 -4.70 -19.33 8.58
CA TYR A 36 -3.34 -19.50 8.10
C TYR A 36 -2.38 -18.52 8.76
N ASN A 37 -1.14 -18.98 9.01
CA ASN A 37 -0.05 -18.12 9.47
C ASN A 37 0.66 -17.48 8.27
N TYR A 38 -0.05 -16.63 7.54
CA TYR A 38 0.45 -15.93 6.36
C TYR A 38 0.74 -14.47 6.66
N LYS A 39 1.81 -13.95 6.06
CA LYS A 39 2.00 -12.49 5.97
C LYS A 39 0.98 -11.95 4.99
N LEU A 40 -0.08 -11.34 5.51
CA LEU A 40 -1.16 -10.75 4.72
C LEU A 40 -0.97 -9.23 4.63
N LEU A 41 -0.91 -8.70 3.42
CA LEU A 41 -0.97 -7.26 3.14
C LEU A 41 -2.35 -6.92 2.61
N LEU A 42 -2.94 -5.85 3.13
CA LEU A 42 -4.15 -5.24 2.59
C LEU A 42 -3.78 -3.91 1.95
N ILE A 43 -4.26 -3.66 0.73
CA ILE A 43 -4.06 -2.38 0.03
C ILE A 43 -5.41 -1.68 -0.12
N ASP A 44 -5.55 -0.52 0.53
CA ASP A 44 -6.72 0.35 0.35
C ASP A 44 -6.48 1.30 -0.83
N ALA A 45 -7.10 0.96 -1.97
CA ALA A 45 -7.00 1.71 -3.22
C ALA A 45 -8.18 2.68 -3.44
N ASP A 46 -9.09 2.84 -2.47
CA ASP A 46 -10.20 3.79 -2.57
C ASP A 46 -9.71 5.22 -2.24
N PRO A 47 -9.76 6.17 -3.19
CA PRO A 47 -9.27 7.53 -2.96
C PRO A 47 -10.22 8.33 -2.08
N THR A 48 -11.51 8.02 -2.03
CA THR A 48 -12.50 8.95 -1.47
C THR A 48 -12.58 8.94 0.04
N HIS A 49 -12.34 7.79 0.69
CA HIS A 49 -12.17 7.65 2.15
C HIS A 49 -11.58 6.26 2.42
N PRO A 50 -10.66 6.07 3.40
CA PRO A 50 -10.13 4.75 3.70
C PRO A 50 -11.17 3.97 4.51
N HIS A 51 -12.03 3.24 3.80
CA HIS A 51 -13.09 2.43 4.41
C HIS A 51 -12.52 1.14 4.99
N LEU A 52 -11.45 0.60 4.37
CA LEU A 52 -10.86 -0.66 4.80
C LEU A 52 -10.17 -0.49 6.15
N SER A 53 -9.32 0.53 6.29
CA SER A 53 -8.57 0.85 7.51
C SER A 53 -9.47 0.94 8.75
N LYS A 54 -10.63 1.59 8.62
CA LYS A 54 -11.63 1.71 9.68
C LYS A 54 -12.30 0.38 10.00
N MET A 55 -12.67 -0.41 8.97
CA MET A 55 -13.31 -1.72 9.17
C MET A 55 -12.40 -2.73 9.87
N VAL A 56 -11.10 -2.66 9.60
CA VAL A 56 -10.10 -3.53 10.24
C VAL A 56 -9.49 -2.94 11.52
N ASN A 57 -9.89 -1.73 11.91
CA ASN A 57 -9.34 -0.98 13.04
C ASN A 57 -7.80 -0.87 12.99
N LEU A 58 -7.27 -0.64 11.78
CA LEU A 58 -5.84 -0.48 11.52
C LEU A 58 -5.66 0.79 10.70
N LEU A 59 -5.21 1.87 11.34
CA LEU A 59 -5.15 3.20 10.74
C LEU A 59 -3.69 3.56 10.42
N PRO A 60 -3.29 3.60 9.13
CA PRO A 60 -1.98 4.08 8.73
C PRO A 60 -1.87 5.58 8.98
N GLU A 61 -0.70 6.02 9.43
CA GLU A 61 -0.42 7.43 9.73
C GLU A 61 -0.15 8.25 8.46
N LYS A 62 0.33 7.58 7.41
CA LYS A 62 0.60 8.16 6.10
C LYS A 62 -0.03 7.31 5.00
N SER A 63 -0.43 7.96 3.91
CA SER A 63 -0.73 7.31 2.64
C SER A 63 0.44 7.43 1.67
N LEU A 64 0.46 6.63 0.62
CA LEU A 64 1.43 6.75 -0.46
C LEU A 64 1.42 8.14 -1.09
N GLU A 65 0.25 8.76 -1.24
CA GLU A 65 0.18 10.11 -1.79
C GLU A 65 0.84 11.15 -0.86
N MET A 66 0.66 11.02 0.47
CA MET A 66 1.35 11.89 1.43
C MET A 66 2.87 11.72 1.33
N VAL A 67 3.35 10.47 1.24
CA VAL A 67 4.77 10.16 1.03
C VAL A 67 5.28 10.84 -0.25
N ARG A 68 4.54 10.72 -1.35
CA ARG A 68 4.89 11.35 -2.63
C ARG A 68 4.95 12.88 -2.51
N ALA A 69 3.98 13.51 -1.85
CA ALA A 69 3.94 14.95 -1.67
C ALA A 69 5.16 15.45 -0.87
N GLU A 70 5.49 14.77 0.23
CA GLU A 70 6.69 15.07 1.03
C GLU A 70 7.98 14.94 0.23
N LEU A 71 8.09 13.92 -0.64
CA LEU A 71 9.26 13.71 -1.49
C LEU A 71 9.42 14.80 -2.54
N ILE A 72 8.31 15.23 -3.16
CA ILE A 72 8.31 16.33 -4.13
C ILE A 72 8.77 17.63 -3.45
N ASP A 73 8.22 17.94 -2.27
CA ASP A 73 8.61 19.13 -1.50
C ASP A 73 10.11 19.13 -1.16
N ARG A 74 10.63 18.00 -0.66
CA ARG A 74 12.07 17.85 -0.35
C ARG A 74 12.95 17.99 -1.60
N THR A 75 12.48 17.54 -2.76
CA THR A 75 13.25 17.60 -4.02
C THR A 75 13.30 19.03 -4.58
N ILE A 76 12.16 19.72 -4.60
CA ILE A 76 12.04 21.09 -5.13
C ILE A 76 12.75 22.09 -4.21
N ASN A 77 12.58 21.95 -2.89
CA ASN A 77 13.05 22.96 -1.93
C ASN A 77 14.43 22.68 -1.32
N LYS A 78 14.93 21.43 -1.30
CA LYS A 78 16.15 21.07 -0.54
C LYS A 78 17.31 20.45 -1.35
N LYS A 79 17.24 20.42 -2.69
CA LYS A 79 18.30 19.95 -3.63
C LYS A 79 19.13 18.77 -3.08
N LYS A 80 18.51 17.60 -2.88
CA LYS A 80 19.21 16.35 -2.50
C LYS A 80 19.62 15.52 -3.73
N ASP A 81 20.66 14.71 -3.55
CA ASP A 81 21.22 13.80 -4.56
C ASP A 81 20.24 12.66 -4.91
N ILE A 82 20.23 12.22 -6.17
CA ILE A 82 19.21 11.32 -6.74
C ILE A 82 19.28 9.92 -6.09
N ARG A 83 20.47 9.46 -5.71
CA ARG A 83 20.66 8.15 -5.06
C ARG A 83 20.10 8.10 -3.65
N THR A 84 20.34 9.15 -2.86
CA THR A 84 19.70 9.27 -1.54
C THR A 84 18.19 9.39 -1.69
N LEU A 85 17.68 9.97 -2.77
CA LEU A 85 16.24 10.04 -3.03
C LEU A 85 15.59 8.66 -3.16
N ALA A 86 16.22 7.71 -3.87
CA ALA A 86 15.67 6.37 -4.08
C ALA A 86 15.58 5.55 -2.78
N GLU A 87 16.66 5.51 -1.99
CA GLU A 87 16.67 4.81 -0.69
C GLU A 87 15.66 5.42 0.31
N ASN A 88 15.48 6.75 0.26
CA ASN A 88 14.47 7.42 1.06
C ASN A 88 13.04 7.08 0.62
N ILE A 89 12.80 6.78 -0.66
CA ILE A 89 11.47 6.41 -1.15
C ILE A 89 11.04 5.07 -0.56
N ASP A 90 11.89 4.05 -0.64
CA ASP A 90 11.55 2.73 -0.11
C ASP A 90 11.29 2.83 1.40
N PHE A 91 12.18 3.48 2.15
CA PHE A 91 11.98 3.70 3.59
C PHE A 91 10.66 4.41 3.92
N GLU A 92 10.31 5.49 3.20
CA GLU A 92 9.07 6.24 3.44
C GLU A 92 7.83 5.45 3.00
N VAL A 93 7.95 4.58 2.00
CA VAL A 93 6.87 3.66 1.60
C VAL A 93 6.61 2.61 2.67
N TYR A 94 7.67 1.95 3.19
CA TYR A 94 7.53 0.98 4.27
C TYR A 94 7.02 1.63 5.55
N SER A 95 7.40 2.88 5.84
CA SER A 95 6.89 3.61 7.00
C SER A 95 5.39 3.97 6.90
N ALA A 96 4.83 3.97 5.68
CA ALA A 96 3.40 4.15 5.44
C ALA A 96 2.59 2.84 5.60
N ILE A 97 3.24 1.69 5.81
CA ILE A 97 2.55 0.43 6.12
C ILE A 97 2.27 0.38 7.62
N LYS A 98 1.01 0.15 7.99
CA LYS A 98 0.63 -0.13 9.38
C LYS A 98 0.56 -1.63 9.59
N GLU A 99 1.34 -2.15 10.53
CA GLU A 99 1.35 -3.57 10.87
C GLU A 99 0.45 -3.87 12.07
N SER A 100 -0.13 -5.07 12.06
CA SER A 100 -0.80 -5.67 13.21
C SER A 100 -0.40 -7.14 13.33
N LYS A 101 -0.90 -7.82 14.35
CA LYS A 101 -0.70 -9.27 14.49
C LYS A 101 -1.34 -10.08 13.35
N ASP A 102 -2.46 -9.59 12.80
CA ASP A 102 -3.30 -10.36 11.88
C ASP A 102 -3.01 -10.05 10.41
N PHE A 103 -2.69 -8.79 10.10
CA PHE A 103 -2.34 -8.33 8.75
C PHE A 103 -1.65 -6.96 8.79
N SER A 104 -1.01 -6.59 7.69
CA SER A 104 -0.49 -5.26 7.42
C SER A 104 -1.41 -4.51 6.49
N LEU A 105 -1.43 -3.18 6.57
CA LEU A 105 -2.27 -2.33 5.73
C LEU A 105 -1.47 -1.19 5.13
N PHE A 106 -1.62 -1.02 3.82
CA PHE A 106 -1.04 0.06 3.05
C PHE A 106 -2.16 0.88 2.39
N SER A 107 -2.14 2.20 2.59
CA SER A 107 -3.15 3.11 2.02
C SER A 107 -2.56 3.89 0.85
N ILE A 108 -3.21 3.85 -0.31
CA ILE A 108 -2.78 4.64 -1.47
C ILE A 108 -3.12 6.13 -1.24
N GLY A 109 -4.34 6.40 -0.74
CA GLY A 109 -4.84 7.75 -0.49
C GLY A 109 -5.32 8.50 -1.74
N GLN A 110 -5.85 9.70 -1.52
CA GLN A 110 -6.34 10.58 -2.59
C GLN A 110 -5.20 11.46 -3.13
N PRO A 111 -5.03 11.56 -4.46
CA PRO A 111 -4.19 12.59 -5.07
C PRO A 111 -4.66 14.00 -4.70
N GLU A 112 -3.81 14.78 -4.03
CA GLU A 112 -4.05 16.20 -3.75
C GLU A 112 -2.93 17.07 -4.33
N GLY A 113 -3.26 17.99 -5.25
CA GLY A 113 -2.32 19.02 -5.76
C GLY A 113 -2.25 19.15 -7.30
N PRO A 114 -1.70 20.27 -7.82
CA PRO A 114 -1.50 20.48 -9.26
C PRO A 114 -0.22 19.79 -9.76
N GLY A 115 -0.36 18.94 -10.77
CA GLY A 115 0.76 18.24 -11.40
C GLY A 115 0.28 17.06 -12.24
N CYS A 116 0.86 16.86 -13.42
CA CYS A 116 0.41 15.86 -14.37
C CYS A 116 0.49 14.44 -13.78
N PHE A 117 -0.65 13.74 -13.75
CA PHE A 117 -0.85 12.38 -13.26
C PHE A 117 -0.04 11.28 -14.00
N CYS A 118 0.70 11.63 -15.07
CA CYS A 118 1.15 10.68 -16.09
C CYS A 118 2.25 9.66 -15.70
N PRO A 119 3.17 9.86 -14.73
CA PRO A 119 4.06 8.77 -14.30
C PRO A 119 3.48 7.92 -13.14
N SER A 120 2.33 8.30 -12.58
CA SER A 120 1.83 7.81 -11.29
C SER A 120 1.63 6.29 -11.27
N ASN A 121 1.10 5.70 -12.34
CA ASN A 121 0.82 4.27 -12.37
C ASN A 121 2.09 3.40 -12.44
N ALA A 122 3.16 3.87 -13.09
CA ALA A 122 4.41 3.12 -13.16
C ALA A 122 5.12 3.10 -11.82
N LEU A 123 5.14 4.24 -11.11
CA LEU A 123 5.67 4.33 -9.76
C LEU A 123 4.81 3.52 -8.78
N LEU A 124 3.49 3.68 -8.81
CA LEU A 124 2.54 2.91 -8.00
C LEU A 124 2.75 1.40 -8.19
N ARG A 125 2.87 0.94 -9.44
CA ARG A 125 3.14 -0.48 -9.75
C ARG A 125 4.45 -0.94 -9.13
N LYS A 126 5.54 -0.19 -9.31
CA LYS A 126 6.83 -0.56 -8.73
C LYS A 126 6.79 -0.62 -7.20
N VAL A 127 6.14 0.36 -6.57
CA VAL A 127 5.95 0.40 -5.12
C VAL A 127 5.14 -0.80 -4.66
N ILE A 128 3.98 -1.07 -5.28
CA ILE A 128 3.14 -2.22 -4.95
C ILE A 128 3.90 -3.52 -5.17
N GLU A 129 4.64 -3.67 -6.27
CA GLU A 129 5.46 -4.86 -6.56
C GLU A 129 6.53 -5.07 -5.50
N SER A 130 7.23 -4.00 -5.10
CA SER A 130 8.28 -4.05 -4.08
C SER A 130 7.74 -4.46 -2.72
N ILE A 131 6.65 -3.82 -2.26
CA ILE A 131 6.08 -4.18 -0.96
C ILE A 131 5.47 -5.58 -1.00
N SER A 132 4.84 -5.97 -2.12
CA SER A 132 4.16 -7.27 -2.24
C SER A 132 5.11 -8.46 -2.12
N SER A 133 6.39 -8.31 -2.49
CA SER A 133 7.33 -9.43 -2.44
C SER A 133 7.66 -9.93 -1.04
N ASP A 134 7.34 -9.16 0.00
CA ASP A 134 7.59 -9.53 1.40
C ASP A 134 6.41 -10.26 2.06
N PHE A 135 5.29 -10.43 1.35
CA PHE A 135 4.05 -11.01 1.84
C PHE A 135 3.71 -12.33 1.15
N ASP A 136 2.90 -13.16 1.81
CA ASP A 136 2.37 -14.39 1.23
C ASP A 136 1.10 -14.12 0.40
N VAL A 137 0.28 -13.18 0.85
CA VAL A 137 -1.00 -12.81 0.24
C VAL A 137 -1.15 -11.29 0.25
N VAL A 138 -1.64 -10.72 -0.85
CA VAL A 138 -1.91 -9.29 -1.05
C VAL A 138 -3.33 -9.09 -1.57
#